data_AF-A0ABD6YM29-F1
#
_entry.id   AF-A0ABD6YM29-F1
#
_cell.length_a   1.000
_cell.length_b   1.000
_cell.length_c   1.000
_cell.angle_alpha   90.00
_cell.angle_beta   90.00
_cell.angle_gamma   90.00
#
_symmetry.space_group_name_H-M   'P 1'
#
loop_
_entity.id
_entity.type
_entity.pdbx_description
1 polymer ?
#
loop_
_entity_poly.entity_id
_entity_poly.type
_entity_poly.pdbx_seq_one_letter_code
_entity_poly.pdbx_strand_id
1 'polypeptide(L)'
;MKKNNMIEDDISEIDYNEMSLFTTPIGQIVQKEKTDIVLGRIKNDTDRSKYISNVNDCIYSISQSFWDIDLTIKLIKFADPKIKSFKMTRVDRGEYLKYHFENYFFRLPKLKDQVLNLLNVVFQLDYAQSNGLERKICSNPILQKKKLLIFIDYFNDAFSKIKPLRDIIAHRGDFSDFNLTMLTIYPSLKYDVKEYDSRLKGQIAYTYIFEENQGILKNAVIALLLLLHNELMEQLKIIGQN
;
A
#
# COMPACT_ATOMS: atom_id res chain seq x y z
N MET A 1 -3.77 -14.46 27.97
CA MET A 1 -3.82 -13.24 27.13
C MET A 1 -5.19 -13.17 26.46
N LYS A 2 -6.08 -12.28 26.92
CA LYS A 2 -7.36 -12.02 26.24
C LYS A 2 -7.07 -11.15 25.01
N LYS A 3 -7.39 -11.65 23.81
CA LYS A 3 -7.38 -10.83 22.58
C LYS A 3 -8.42 -9.73 22.73
N ASN A 4 -8.04 -8.49 22.37
CA ASN A 4 -8.94 -7.35 22.30
C ASN A 4 -9.91 -7.55 21.12
N ASN A 5 -11.03 -8.23 21.36
CA ASN A 5 -12.07 -8.46 20.34
C ASN A 5 -12.95 -7.22 20.08
N MET A 6 -12.82 -6.14 20.85
CA MET A 6 -13.69 -4.95 20.70
C MET A 6 -13.38 -4.07 19.48
N ILE A 7 -12.29 -4.32 18.75
CA ILE A 7 -11.94 -3.56 17.55
C ILE A 7 -12.34 -4.32 16.27
N GLU A 8 -12.55 -5.65 16.34
CA GLU A 8 -12.80 -6.47 15.14
C GLU A 8 -14.24 -6.35 14.63
N ASP A 9 -15.23 -6.15 15.51
CA ASP A 9 -16.66 -6.22 15.14
C ASP A 9 -17.24 -4.92 14.54
N ASP A 10 -16.68 -3.73 14.85
CA ASP A 10 -17.13 -2.44 14.27
C ASP A 10 -16.41 -2.08 12.95
N ILE A 11 -15.42 -2.88 12.56
CA ILE A 11 -14.58 -2.64 11.36
C ILE A 11 -15.11 -3.42 10.15
N SER A 12 -16.00 -4.41 10.31
CA SER A 12 -16.37 -5.32 9.22
C SER A 12 -17.33 -4.77 8.15
N GLU A 13 -17.94 -3.59 8.33
CA GLU A 13 -18.91 -3.03 7.36
C GLU A 13 -18.36 -1.91 6.47
N ILE A 14 -17.16 -1.41 6.73
CA ILE A 14 -16.58 -0.34 5.93
C ILE A 14 -15.76 -0.96 4.80
N ASP A 15 -16.14 -0.69 3.54
CA ASP A 15 -15.28 -1.00 2.40
C ASP A 15 -14.11 -0.02 2.37
N TYR A 16 -13.10 -0.34 3.16
CA TYR A 16 -11.89 0.46 3.27
C TYR A 16 -11.13 0.55 1.95
N ASN A 17 -11.38 -0.33 0.97
CA ASN A 17 -10.79 -0.19 -0.37
C ASN A 17 -11.31 1.05 -1.10
N GLU A 18 -12.48 1.57 -0.74
CA GLU A 18 -13.04 2.80 -1.30
C GLU A 18 -12.68 4.06 -0.48
N MET A 19 -12.30 3.90 0.79
CA MET A 19 -11.93 5.04 1.62
C MET A 19 -10.63 5.71 1.14
N SER A 20 -10.70 7.01 0.86
CA SER A 20 -9.52 7.84 0.63
C SER A 20 -8.79 8.06 1.95
N LEU A 21 -7.45 8.05 1.95
CA LEU A 21 -6.68 8.38 3.15
C LEU A 21 -6.97 9.80 3.66
N PHE A 22 -7.48 10.66 2.77
CA PHE A 22 -7.88 12.01 3.10
C PHE A 22 -9.26 12.13 3.78
N THR A 23 -10.04 11.06 3.86
CA THR A 23 -11.26 11.06 4.69
C THR A 23 -10.94 10.80 6.17
N THR A 24 -9.71 10.41 6.50
CA THR A 24 -9.28 10.29 7.90
C THR A 24 -9.20 11.67 8.57
N PRO A 25 -9.33 11.77 9.90
CA PRO A 25 -9.24 13.04 10.62
C PRO A 25 -7.93 13.79 10.35
N ILE A 26 -6.80 13.08 10.29
CA ILE A 26 -5.50 13.67 9.95
C ILE A 26 -5.49 14.18 8.50
N GLY A 27 -6.04 13.40 7.56
CA GLY A 27 -6.14 13.79 6.16
C GLY A 27 -6.99 15.05 5.95
N GLN A 28 -8.13 15.14 6.62
CA GLN A 28 -9.03 16.30 6.55
C GLN A 28 -8.37 17.57 7.09
N ILE A 29 -7.66 17.47 8.22
CA ILE A 29 -6.94 18.62 8.81
C ILE A 29 -5.84 19.09 7.87
N VAL A 30 -5.03 18.16 7.38
CA VAL A 30 -3.90 18.47 6.51
C VAL A 30 -4.38 19.09 5.20
N GLN A 31 -5.46 18.57 4.61
CA GLN A 31 -6.08 19.17 3.42
C GLN A 31 -6.59 20.58 3.69
N LYS A 32 -7.34 20.78 4.79
CA LYS A 32 -7.85 22.10 5.17
C LYS A 32 -6.74 23.11 5.32
N GLU A 33 -5.70 22.80 6.11
CA GLU A 33 -4.57 23.71 6.31
C GLU A 33 -3.79 23.93 5.00
N LYS A 34 -3.61 22.91 4.18
CA LYS A 34 -2.98 23.06 2.87
C LYS A 34 -3.79 23.98 1.94
N THR A 35 -5.11 23.89 1.95
CA THR A 35 -5.98 24.81 1.23
C THR A 35 -5.85 26.23 1.78
N ASP A 36 -5.84 26.42 3.09
CA ASP A 36 -5.69 27.74 3.71
C ASP A 36 -4.31 28.37 3.39
N ILE A 37 -3.24 27.57 3.29
CA ILE A 37 -1.91 27.97 2.81
C ILE A 37 -2.00 28.45 1.35
N VAL A 38 -2.60 27.66 0.45
CA VAL A 38 -2.75 28.01 -0.97
C VAL A 38 -3.59 29.28 -1.16
N LEU A 39 -4.62 29.47 -0.35
CA LEU A 39 -5.47 30.66 -0.36
C LEU A 39 -4.83 31.89 0.32
N GLY A 40 -3.61 31.77 0.84
CA GLY A 40 -2.89 32.86 1.52
C GLY A 40 -3.44 33.23 2.89
N ARG A 41 -4.30 32.40 3.49
CA ARG A 41 -4.82 32.58 4.86
C ARG A 41 -3.78 32.20 5.91
N ILE A 42 -2.89 31.28 5.57
CA ILE A 42 -1.69 30.93 6.35
C ILE A 42 -0.47 31.33 5.51
N LYS A 43 0.53 31.97 6.13
CA LYS A 43 1.77 32.35 5.44
C LYS A 43 2.54 31.09 5.01
N ASN A 44 2.98 31.03 3.75
CA ASN A 44 3.68 29.88 3.18
C ASN A 44 5.05 29.59 3.81
N ASP A 45 5.70 30.59 4.40
CA ASP A 45 7.10 30.48 4.86
C ASP A 45 7.25 30.13 6.36
N THR A 46 6.15 29.78 7.03
CA THR A 46 6.17 29.39 8.45
C THR A 46 6.64 27.94 8.64
N ASP A 47 7.14 27.61 9.82
CA ASP A 47 7.48 26.21 10.13
C ASP A 47 6.22 25.33 10.16
N ARG A 48 5.08 25.89 10.53
CA ARG A 48 3.77 25.22 10.45
C ARG A 48 3.42 24.85 9.02
N SER A 49 3.54 25.77 8.07
CA SER A 49 3.20 25.51 6.66
C SER A 49 4.14 24.49 6.02
N LYS A 50 5.43 24.51 6.37
CA LYS A 50 6.39 23.48 5.96
C LYS A 50 6.03 22.12 6.53
N TYR A 51 5.74 22.06 7.83
CA TYR A 51 5.34 20.82 8.50
C TYR A 51 4.08 20.21 7.91
N ILE A 52 3.01 21.00 7.74
CA ILE A 52 1.76 20.55 7.09
C ILE A 52 2.01 20.06 5.66
N SER A 53 2.86 20.76 4.90
CA SER A 53 3.20 20.34 3.53
C SER A 53 3.90 19.00 3.53
N ASN A 54 4.88 18.78 4.41
CA ASN A 54 5.60 17.51 4.50
C ASN A 54 4.67 16.35 4.89
N VAL A 55 3.76 16.56 5.85
CA VAL A 55 2.75 15.55 6.23
C VAL A 55 1.82 15.26 5.06
N ASN A 56 1.33 16.30 4.36
CA ASN A 56 0.48 16.16 3.18
C ASN A 56 1.16 15.32 2.09
N ASP A 57 2.42 15.61 1.80
CA ASP A 57 3.18 14.95 0.74
C ASP A 57 3.40 13.47 1.07
N CYS A 58 3.57 13.13 2.35
CA CYS A 58 3.61 11.74 2.81
C CYS A 58 2.27 11.03 2.60
N ILE A 59 1.15 11.60 3.08
CA ILE A 59 -0.19 11.00 2.94
C ILE A 59 -0.55 10.85 1.45
N TYR A 60 -0.26 11.87 0.65
CA TYR A 60 -0.47 11.84 -0.80
C TYR A 60 0.34 10.73 -1.47
N SER A 61 1.63 10.60 -1.13
CA SER A 61 2.50 9.56 -1.69
C SER A 61 2.03 8.14 -1.36
N ILE A 62 1.55 7.92 -0.14
CA ILE A 62 0.96 6.64 0.29
C ILE A 62 -0.34 6.39 -0.49
N SER A 63 -1.22 7.40 -0.58
CA SER A 63 -2.49 7.31 -1.32
C SER A 63 -2.26 6.98 -2.80
N GLN A 64 -1.31 7.65 -3.45
CA GLN A 64 -0.94 7.40 -4.84
C GLN A 64 -0.42 5.97 -5.02
N SER A 65 0.36 5.47 -4.06
CA SER A 65 0.90 4.11 -4.14
C SER A 65 -0.21 3.05 -4.04
N PHE A 66 -1.23 3.26 -3.21
CA PHE A 66 -2.40 2.39 -3.20
C PHE A 66 -3.17 2.44 -4.53
N TRP A 67 -3.41 3.63 -5.08
CA TRP A 67 -4.11 3.77 -6.37
C TRP A 67 -3.35 3.07 -7.51
N ASP A 68 -2.03 3.20 -7.51
CA ASP A 68 -1.19 2.52 -8.48
C ASP A 68 -1.19 0.99 -8.31
N ILE A 69 -1.27 0.49 -7.06
CA ILE A 69 -1.42 -0.93 -6.76
C ILE A 69 -2.79 -1.42 -7.27
N ASP A 70 -3.87 -0.70 -6.98
CA ASP A 70 -5.22 -0.98 -7.48
C ASP A 70 -5.26 -1.07 -9.00
N LEU A 71 -4.65 -0.09 -9.67
CA LEU A 71 -4.55 -0.06 -11.12
C LEU A 71 -3.77 -1.28 -11.64
N THR A 72 -2.66 -1.63 -10.98
CA THR A 72 -1.87 -2.80 -11.36
C THR A 72 -2.67 -4.10 -11.23
N ILE A 73 -3.46 -4.25 -10.15
CA ILE A 73 -4.36 -5.40 -9.98
C ILE A 73 -5.43 -5.43 -11.07
N LYS A 74 -6.04 -4.29 -11.40
CA LYS A 74 -7.03 -4.19 -12.49
C LYS A 74 -6.43 -4.57 -13.84
N LEU A 75 -5.18 -4.18 -14.11
CA LEU A 75 -4.46 -4.54 -15.33
C LEU A 75 -4.14 -6.05 -15.36
N ILE A 76 -3.71 -6.64 -14.24
CA ILE A 76 -3.55 -8.10 -14.12
C ILE A 76 -4.87 -8.82 -14.41
N LYS A 77 -5.99 -8.34 -13.84
CA LYS A 77 -7.34 -8.89 -14.10
C LYS A 77 -7.76 -8.76 -15.56
N PHE A 78 -7.37 -7.68 -16.24
CA PHE A 78 -7.66 -7.49 -17.66
C PHE A 78 -7.01 -8.55 -18.56
N ALA A 79 -5.90 -9.14 -18.11
CA ALA A 79 -5.26 -10.26 -18.78
C ALA A 79 -5.90 -11.62 -18.49
N ASP A 80 -7.06 -11.69 -17.81
CA ASP A 80 -7.78 -12.94 -17.58
C ASP A 80 -8.05 -13.67 -18.91
N PRO A 81 -7.78 -14.99 -19.00
CA PRO A 81 -8.01 -15.78 -20.21
C PRO A 81 -9.42 -15.70 -20.80
N LYS A 82 -10.44 -15.44 -19.99
CA LYS A 82 -11.84 -15.28 -20.40
C LYS A 82 -12.07 -13.98 -21.18
N ILE A 83 -11.20 -12.98 -21.02
CA ILE A 83 -11.32 -11.69 -21.69
C ILE A 83 -10.77 -11.81 -23.12
N LYS A 84 -11.69 -11.88 -24.08
CA LYS A 84 -11.36 -12.03 -25.51
C LYS A 84 -10.65 -10.80 -26.09
N SER A 85 -10.91 -9.61 -25.56
CA SER A 85 -10.37 -8.34 -26.06
C SER A 85 -8.86 -8.18 -25.87
N PHE A 86 -8.25 -8.97 -24.97
CA PHE A 86 -6.81 -8.94 -24.80
C PHE A 86 -6.06 -9.32 -26.10
N LYS A 87 -6.67 -10.10 -27.01
CA LYS A 87 -6.08 -10.42 -28.32
C LYS A 87 -5.81 -9.19 -29.21
N MET A 88 -6.30 -8.00 -28.83
CA MET A 88 -6.05 -6.75 -29.54
C MET A 88 -4.80 -6.01 -29.07
N THR A 89 -4.23 -6.35 -27.92
CA THR A 89 -2.93 -5.82 -27.51
C THR A 89 -1.86 -6.61 -28.27
N ARG A 90 -0.97 -5.95 -29.00
CA ARG A 90 0.12 -6.61 -29.76
C ARG A 90 1.19 -7.25 -28.87
N VAL A 91 0.88 -7.50 -27.60
CA VAL A 91 1.79 -7.89 -26.54
C VAL A 91 1.44 -9.31 -26.13
N ASP A 92 2.44 -10.16 -25.95
CA ASP A 92 2.21 -11.50 -25.40
C ASP A 92 1.59 -11.39 -24.00
N ARG A 93 0.59 -12.23 -23.72
CA ARG A 93 -0.12 -12.17 -22.44
C ARG A 93 0.78 -12.52 -21.26
N GLY A 94 1.69 -13.46 -21.46
CA GLY A 94 2.65 -13.85 -20.45
C GLY A 94 3.59 -12.69 -20.13
N GLU A 95 4.17 -12.05 -21.14
CA GLU A 95 5.01 -10.86 -20.96
C GLU A 95 4.27 -9.73 -20.24
N TYR A 96 3.01 -9.48 -20.63
CA TYR A 96 2.16 -8.48 -19.99
C TYR A 96 1.93 -8.78 -18.50
N LEU A 97 1.55 -10.02 -18.17
CA LEU A 97 1.32 -10.43 -16.79
C LEU A 97 2.60 -10.35 -15.96
N LYS A 98 3.72 -10.82 -16.51
CA LYS A 98 5.03 -10.73 -15.85
C LYS A 98 5.38 -9.28 -15.49
N TYR A 99 5.26 -8.37 -16.45
CA TYR A 99 5.52 -6.94 -16.23
C TYR A 99 4.64 -6.36 -15.11
N HIS A 100 3.35 -6.66 -15.09
CA HIS A 100 2.46 -6.13 -14.05
C HIS A 100 2.67 -6.78 -12.69
N PHE A 101 3.01 -8.08 -12.62
CA PHE A 101 3.38 -8.71 -11.37
C PHE A 101 4.67 -8.12 -10.79
N GLU A 102 5.72 -7.96 -11.60
CA GLU A 102 6.97 -7.31 -11.17
C GLU A 102 6.68 -5.91 -10.60
N ASN A 103 5.90 -5.11 -11.32
CA ASN A 103 5.48 -3.78 -10.85
C ASN A 103 4.73 -3.84 -9.52
N TYR A 104 3.81 -4.78 -9.34
CA TYR A 104 3.10 -4.96 -8.08
C TYR A 104 4.08 -5.22 -6.92
N PHE A 105 5.01 -6.16 -7.10
CA PHE A 105 5.98 -6.53 -6.06
C PHE A 105 6.99 -5.43 -5.76
N PHE A 106 7.35 -4.59 -6.72
CA PHE A 106 8.21 -3.43 -6.48
C PHE A 106 7.51 -2.31 -5.71
N ARG A 107 6.20 -2.13 -5.91
CA ARG A 107 5.43 -1.06 -5.24
C ARG A 107 5.20 -1.34 -3.75
N LEU A 108 5.10 -2.60 -3.35
CA LEU A 108 4.80 -2.97 -1.98
C LEU A 108 5.87 -2.52 -0.95
N PRO A 109 7.17 -2.82 -1.12
CA PRO A 109 8.22 -2.30 -0.24
C PRO A 109 8.23 -0.76 -0.16
N LYS A 110 8.00 -0.09 -1.29
CA LYS A 110 7.93 1.38 -1.35
C LYS A 110 6.82 1.94 -0.46
N LEU A 111 5.68 1.25 -0.34
CA LEU A 111 4.59 1.64 0.55
C LEU A 111 5.03 1.62 2.03
N LYS A 112 5.78 0.59 2.44
CA LYS A 112 6.37 0.53 3.79
C LYS A 112 7.33 1.69 4.02
N ASP A 113 8.22 1.98 3.07
CA ASP A 113 9.16 3.11 3.19
C ASP A 113 8.45 4.46 3.33
N GLN A 114 7.35 4.64 2.62
CA GLN A 114 6.52 5.84 2.75
C GLN A 114 5.83 5.95 4.11
N VAL A 115 5.36 4.82 4.68
CA VAL A 115 4.81 4.78 6.04
C VAL A 115 5.87 5.10 7.09
N LEU A 116 7.09 4.57 6.91
CA LEU A 116 8.24 4.92 7.74
C LEU A 116 8.54 6.42 7.63
N ASN A 117 8.54 7.00 6.43
CA ASN A 117 8.72 8.44 6.25
C ASN A 117 7.59 9.26 6.92
N LEU A 118 6.34 8.81 6.83
CA LEU A 118 5.23 9.48 7.52
C LEU A 118 5.46 9.54 9.03
N LEU A 119 5.89 8.43 9.65
CA LEU A 119 6.25 8.40 11.07
C LEU A 119 7.41 9.36 11.38
N ASN A 120 8.43 9.37 10.53
CA ASN A 120 9.57 10.28 10.67
C ASN A 120 9.15 11.76 10.66
N VAL A 121 8.25 12.12 9.75
CA VAL A 121 7.74 13.49 9.60
C VAL A 121 6.80 13.87 10.74
N VAL A 122 5.78 13.06 11.05
CA VAL A 122 4.77 13.38 12.07
C VAL A 122 5.39 13.51 13.46
N PHE A 123 6.41 12.71 13.78
CA PHE A 123 7.11 12.81 15.06
C PHE A 123 8.34 13.73 15.04
N GLN A 124 8.61 14.41 13.91
CA GLN A 124 9.75 15.32 13.74
C GLN A 124 11.08 14.69 14.19
N LEU A 125 11.34 13.45 13.77
CA LEU A 125 12.51 12.69 14.21
C LEU A 125 13.80 13.08 13.47
N ASP A 126 13.67 13.84 12.37
CA ASP A 126 14.77 14.31 11.51
C ASP A 126 15.75 13.22 11.06
N TYR A 127 15.29 11.99 10.92
CA TYR A 127 16.12 10.93 10.35
C TYR A 127 16.23 11.11 8.84
N ALA A 128 17.47 11.08 8.34
CA ALA A 128 17.73 11.10 6.91
C ALA A 128 17.16 9.85 6.20
N GLN A 129 16.53 10.08 5.04
CA GLN A 129 16.07 9.04 4.12
C GLN A 129 17.26 8.27 3.56
N SER A 130 17.61 7.15 4.23
CA SER A 130 18.81 6.39 3.96
C SER A 130 18.62 4.92 4.32
N ASN A 131 19.52 4.06 3.82
CA ASN A 131 19.58 2.66 4.22
C ASN A 131 19.72 2.57 5.75
N GLY A 132 18.71 2.03 6.42
CA GLY A 132 18.66 1.95 7.88
C GLY A 132 17.63 2.86 8.56
N LEU A 133 16.84 3.64 7.80
CA LEU A 133 15.71 4.40 8.35
C LEU A 133 14.77 3.50 9.17
N GLU A 134 14.42 2.32 8.65
CA GLU A 134 13.60 1.34 9.35
C GLU A 134 14.19 1.00 10.73
N ARG A 135 15.48 0.68 10.80
CA ARG A 135 16.15 0.35 12.07
C ARG A 135 16.05 1.50 13.07
N LYS A 136 16.29 2.74 12.61
CA LYS A 136 16.20 3.94 13.46
C LYS A 136 14.78 4.12 14.01
N ILE A 137 13.76 4.03 13.15
CA ILE A 137 12.35 4.14 13.52
C ILE A 137 11.93 3.03 14.49
N CYS A 138 12.27 1.77 14.19
CA CYS A 138 11.96 0.63 15.06
C CYS A 138 12.67 0.71 16.41
N SER A 139 13.83 1.37 16.49
CA SER A 139 14.54 1.60 17.76
C SER A 139 14.06 2.83 18.54
N ASN A 140 13.16 3.65 17.98
CA ASN A 140 12.74 4.89 18.61
C ASN A 140 11.84 4.64 19.84
N PRO A 141 12.20 5.15 21.04
CA PRO A 141 11.44 4.89 22.27
C PRO A 141 10.00 5.43 22.27
N ILE A 142 9.76 6.57 21.59
CA ILE A 142 8.43 7.19 21.53
C ILE A 142 7.48 6.30 20.74
N LEU A 143 7.94 5.81 19.58
CA LEU A 143 7.15 4.93 18.72
C LEU A 143 6.87 3.57 19.36
N GLN A 144 7.85 3.02 20.10
CA GLN A 144 7.67 1.79 20.89
C GLN A 144 6.65 1.98 22.01
N LYS A 145 6.76 3.08 22.79
CA LYS A 145 5.82 3.39 23.87
C LYS A 145 4.39 3.55 23.36
N LYS A 146 4.21 4.15 22.18
CA LYS A 146 2.91 4.31 21.51
C LYS A 146 2.44 3.07 20.76
N LYS A 147 3.23 1.98 20.76
CA LYS A 147 2.93 0.71 20.07
C LYS A 147 2.65 0.87 18.57
N LEU A 148 3.28 1.85 17.92
CA LEU A 148 3.06 2.12 16.49
C LEU A 148 3.83 1.16 15.58
N LEU A 149 4.80 0.42 16.12
CA LEU A 149 5.59 -0.54 15.35
C LEU A 149 4.78 -1.75 14.89
N ILE A 150 3.63 -2.04 15.52
CA ILE A 150 2.73 -3.10 15.08
C ILE A 150 2.28 -2.93 13.63
N PHE A 151 2.17 -1.69 13.14
CA PHE A 151 1.84 -1.41 11.75
C PHE A 151 2.95 -1.82 10.80
N ILE A 152 4.22 -1.66 11.21
CA ILE A 152 5.37 -2.13 10.43
C ILE A 152 5.41 -3.66 10.40
N ASP A 153 5.03 -4.32 11.51
CA ASP A 153 4.91 -5.77 11.56
C ASP A 153 3.84 -6.28 10.59
N TYR A 154 2.69 -5.61 10.45
CA TYR A 154 1.69 -5.93 9.42
C TYR A 154 2.28 -5.88 7.99
N PHE A 155 3.13 -4.90 7.68
CA PHE A 155 3.83 -4.86 6.40
C PHE A 155 4.79 -6.05 6.24
N ASN A 156 5.58 -6.34 7.25
CA ASN A 156 6.53 -7.46 7.23
C ASN A 156 5.81 -8.80 7.05
N ASP A 157 4.69 -9.00 7.74
CA ASP A 157 3.86 -10.19 7.62
C ASP A 157 3.25 -10.31 6.23
N ALA A 158 2.67 -9.23 5.69
CA ALA A 158 2.14 -9.22 4.32
C ALA A 158 3.25 -9.54 3.29
N PHE A 159 4.44 -8.96 3.46
CA PHE A 159 5.57 -9.19 2.57
C PHE A 159 6.11 -10.62 2.68
N SER A 160 6.08 -11.22 3.87
CA SER A 160 6.50 -12.62 4.07
C SER A 160 5.61 -13.59 3.29
N LYS A 161 4.30 -13.34 3.23
CA LYS A 161 3.32 -14.17 2.50
C LYS A 161 3.57 -14.17 0.99
N ILE A 162 4.00 -13.04 0.44
CA ILE A 162 4.24 -12.88 -1.00
C ILE A 162 5.68 -13.12 -1.43
N LYS A 163 6.62 -13.17 -0.48
CA LYS A 163 8.06 -13.33 -0.74
C LYS A 163 8.38 -14.54 -1.63
N PRO A 164 7.83 -15.75 -1.40
CA PRO A 164 8.11 -16.89 -2.27
C PRO A 164 7.77 -16.62 -3.74
N LEU A 165 6.66 -15.92 -3.99
CA LEU A 165 6.21 -15.57 -5.33
C LEU A 165 7.08 -14.49 -5.96
N ARG A 166 7.41 -13.44 -5.20
CA ARG A 166 8.39 -12.43 -5.64
C ARG A 166 9.71 -13.07 -6.03
N ASP A 167 10.23 -13.97 -5.20
CA ASP A 167 11.52 -14.62 -5.40
C ASP A 167 11.49 -15.52 -6.66
N ILE A 168 10.36 -16.20 -6.92
CA ILE A 168 10.15 -16.94 -8.18
C ILE A 168 10.26 -16.00 -9.39
N ILE A 169 9.60 -14.84 -9.34
CA ILE A 169 9.58 -13.87 -10.44
C ILE A 169 10.95 -13.24 -10.65
N ALA A 170 11.57 -12.76 -9.58
CA ALA A 170 12.82 -12.01 -9.63
C ALA A 170 14.03 -12.89 -9.99
N HIS A 171 14.10 -14.13 -9.47
CA HIS A 171 15.29 -14.97 -9.66
C HIS A 171 15.22 -15.90 -10.86
N ARG A 172 14.03 -16.32 -11.28
CA ARG A 172 13.96 -17.27 -12.39
C ARG A 172 14.02 -16.58 -13.75
N GLY A 173 13.78 -15.27 -13.84
CA GLY A 173 13.66 -14.55 -15.12
C GLY A 173 12.46 -15.01 -15.96
N ASP A 174 12.03 -16.24 -15.75
CA ASP A 174 10.84 -16.88 -16.26
C ASP A 174 10.03 -17.31 -15.05
N PHE A 175 8.89 -16.66 -14.86
CA PHE A 175 7.72 -17.38 -14.36
C PHE A 175 7.67 -18.67 -15.20
N SER A 176 8.09 -19.81 -14.64
CA SER A 176 8.54 -20.99 -15.41
C SER A 176 7.72 -21.14 -16.69
N ASP A 177 8.37 -21.14 -17.86
CA ASP A 177 7.75 -21.10 -19.18
C ASP A 177 6.38 -21.78 -19.19
N PHE A 178 6.29 -22.98 -18.62
CA PHE A 178 5.05 -23.74 -18.42
C PHE A 178 3.82 -22.97 -17.87
N ASN A 179 3.93 -22.12 -16.84
CA ASN A 179 2.79 -21.41 -16.24
C ASN A 179 2.34 -20.23 -17.10
N LEU A 180 3.27 -19.44 -17.64
CA LEU A 180 2.94 -18.37 -18.59
C LEU A 180 2.47 -18.95 -19.91
N THR A 181 3.15 -19.98 -20.39
CA THR A 181 2.76 -20.77 -21.56
C THR A 181 1.37 -21.36 -21.37
N MET A 182 1.02 -21.88 -20.20
CA MET A 182 -0.36 -22.30 -19.93
C MET A 182 -1.32 -21.11 -19.97
N LEU A 183 -1.02 -19.96 -19.34
CA LEU A 183 -1.87 -18.76 -19.42
C LEU A 183 -2.03 -18.20 -20.85
N THR A 184 -0.99 -18.34 -21.68
CA THR A 184 -0.95 -17.90 -23.08
C THR A 184 -1.65 -18.89 -24.02
N ILE A 185 -1.50 -20.19 -23.81
CA ILE A 185 -2.08 -21.25 -24.66
C ILE A 185 -3.53 -21.58 -24.25
N TYR A 186 -3.91 -21.41 -22.99
CA TYR A 186 -5.24 -21.75 -22.46
C TYR A 186 -6.44 -21.17 -23.24
N PRO A 187 -6.43 -19.93 -23.76
CA PRO A 187 -7.51 -19.40 -24.61
C PRO A 187 -7.63 -20.07 -25.97
N SER A 188 -6.57 -20.75 -26.41
CA SER A 188 -6.49 -21.51 -27.66
C SER A 188 -6.88 -22.99 -27.44
N LEU A 189 -6.90 -23.47 -26.19
CA LEU A 189 -7.48 -24.75 -25.81
C LEU A 189 -9.02 -24.60 -25.71
N LYS A 190 -9.77 -25.69 -25.94
CA LYS A 190 -11.18 -25.72 -25.54
C LYS A 190 -11.24 -25.49 -24.04
N TYR A 191 -11.81 -24.35 -23.63
CA TYR A 191 -11.94 -23.98 -22.22
C TYR A 191 -12.49 -25.14 -21.38
N ASP A 192 -11.67 -25.66 -20.48
CA ASP A 192 -12.06 -26.71 -19.52
C ASP A 192 -12.08 -26.12 -18.11
N VAL A 193 -13.29 -25.93 -17.58
CA VAL A 193 -13.52 -25.42 -16.22
C VAL A 193 -12.77 -26.22 -15.17
N LYS A 194 -12.66 -27.54 -15.30
CA LYS A 194 -11.97 -28.38 -14.30
C LYS A 194 -10.46 -28.20 -14.35
N GLU A 195 -9.88 -28.08 -15.54
CA GLU A 195 -8.44 -27.82 -15.68
C GLU A 195 -8.09 -26.41 -15.21
N TYR A 196 -8.94 -25.42 -15.54
CA TYR A 196 -8.82 -24.08 -14.99
C TYR A 196 -8.90 -24.08 -13.47
N ASP A 197 -9.93 -24.67 -12.87
CA ASP A 197 -10.12 -24.65 -11.43
C ASP A 197 -9.04 -25.42 -10.65
N SER A 198 -8.48 -26.49 -11.22
CA SER A 198 -7.47 -27.32 -10.54
C SER A 198 -6.03 -26.83 -10.72
N ARG A 199 -5.69 -26.18 -11.83
CA ARG A 199 -4.30 -25.76 -12.14
C ARG A 199 -4.10 -24.26 -12.19
N LEU A 200 -5.02 -23.52 -12.81
CA LEU A 200 -4.89 -22.09 -13.06
C LEU A 200 -5.59 -21.23 -12.01
N LYS A 201 -6.71 -21.67 -11.42
CA LYS A 201 -7.42 -20.97 -10.35
C LYS A 201 -6.62 -20.94 -9.08
N GLY A 202 -5.79 -21.93 -8.79
CA GLY A 202 -4.81 -21.82 -7.71
C GLY A 202 -3.83 -20.67 -7.94
N GLN A 203 -3.42 -20.43 -9.20
CA GLN A 203 -2.53 -19.35 -9.63
C GLN A 203 -3.23 -17.99 -9.78
N ILE A 204 -4.51 -17.96 -10.15
CA ILE A 204 -5.39 -16.78 -10.25
C ILE A 204 -6.02 -16.43 -8.89
N ALA A 205 -6.15 -17.40 -7.98
CA ALA A 205 -6.48 -17.19 -6.56
C ALA A 205 -5.40 -16.34 -5.88
N TYR A 206 -4.15 -16.36 -6.38
CA TYR A 206 -3.14 -15.40 -5.96
C TYR A 206 -3.49 -13.96 -6.33
N THR A 207 -4.29 -13.72 -7.37
CA THR A 207 -4.82 -12.37 -7.66
C THR A 207 -5.72 -11.87 -6.52
N TYR A 208 -6.48 -12.78 -5.88
CA TYR A 208 -7.27 -12.45 -4.70
C TYR A 208 -6.39 -12.26 -3.45
N ILE A 209 -5.26 -12.98 -3.35
CA ILE A 209 -4.24 -12.72 -2.31
C ILE A 209 -3.69 -11.29 -2.44
N PHE A 210 -3.58 -10.71 -3.64
CA PHE A 210 -3.15 -9.32 -3.81
C PHE A 210 -4.17 -8.32 -3.30
N GLU A 211 -5.46 -8.54 -3.57
CA GLU A 211 -6.55 -7.69 -3.08
C GLU A 211 -6.71 -7.80 -1.57
N GLU A 212 -6.67 -9.02 -1.02
CA GLU A 212 -6.73 -9.25 0.42
C GLU A 212 -5.54 -8.60 1.13
N ASN A 213 -4.31 -8.84 0.65
CA ASN A 213 -3.13 -8.21 1.24
C ASN A 213 -3.16 -6.69 1.11
N GLN A 214 -3.58 -6.15 -0.04
CA GLN A 214 -3.70 -4.71 -0.20
C GLN A 214 -4.74 -4.12 0.77
N GLY A 215 -5.91 -4.75 0.90
CA GLY A 215 -6.94 -4.33 1.84
C GLY A 215 -6.42 -4.33 3.28
N ILE A 216 -5.73 -5.40 3.69
CA ILE A 216 -5.08 -5.49 5.01
C ILE A 216 -4.08 -4.33 5.22
N LEU A 217 -3.20 -4.07 4.23
CA LEU A 217 -2.22 -2.99 4.32
C LEU A 217 -2.88 -1.62 4.36
N LYS A 218 -3.95 -1.41 3.57
CA LYS A 218 -4.72 -0.17 3.57
C LYS A 218 -5.40 0.06 4.91
N ASN A 219 -5.98 -0.97 5.51
CA ASN A 219 -6.57 -0.93 6.84
C ASN A 219 -5.53 -0.59 7.90
N ALA A 220 -4.35 -1.21 7.83
CA ALA A 220 -3.24 -0.90 8.72
C ALA A 220 -2.82 0.58 8.62
N VAL A 221 -2.75 1.13 7.40
CA VAL A 221 -2.45 2.55 7.18
C VAL A 221 -3.57 3.46 7.71
N ILE A 222 -4.84 3.15 7.47
CA ILE A 222 -5.97 3.95 7.98
C ILE A 222 -5.97 3.96 9.51
N ALA A 223 -5.80 2.79 10.14
CA ALA A 223 -5.70 2.66 11.58
C ALA A 223 -4.50 3.45 12.15
N LEU A 224 -3.34 3.40 11.47
CA LEU A 224 -2.19 4.23 11.83
C LEU A 224 -2.53 5.72 11.75
N LEU A 225 -3.14 6.20 10.65
CA LEU A 225 -3.52 7.59 10.46
C LEU A 225 -4.49 8.09 11.55
N LEU A 226 -5.41 7.24 12.01
CA LEU A 226 -6.30 7.55 13.13
C LEU A 226 -5.52 7.78 14.43
N LEU A 227 -4.50 6.97 14.70
CA LEU A 227 -3.66 7.12 15.90
C LEU A 227 -2.71 8.32 15.82
N LEU A 228 -2.26 8.68 14.62
CA LEU A 228 -1.39 9.84 14.39
C LEU A 228 -2.10 11.18 14.52
N HIS A 229 -3.44 11.20 14.51
CA HIS A 229 -4.21 12.44 14.63
C HIS A 229 -3.86 13.25 15.88
N ASN A 230 -3.81 12.61 17.05
CA ASN A 230 -3.48 13.29 18.30
C ASN A 230 -2.06 13.85 18.30
N GLU A 231 -1.11 13.09 17.74
CA GLU A 231 0.28 13.54 17.61
C GLU A 231 0.37 14.76 16.69
N LEU A 232 -0.27 14.72 15.52
CA LEU A 232 -0.30 15.86 14.60
C LEU A 232 -0.80 17.12 15.33
N MET A 233 -1.91 17.01 16.07
CA MET A 233 -2.50 18.14 16.78
C MET A 233 -1.60 18.67 17.90
N GLU A 234 -0.87 17.81 18.59
CA GLU A 234 0.12 18.22 19.59
C GLU A 234 1.28 19.00 18.95
N GLN A 235 1.84 18.47 17.84
CA GLN A 235 2.90 19.14 17.10
C GLN A 235 2.45 20.51 16.55
N LEU A 236 1.23 20.61 16.02
CA LEU A 236 0.69 21.88 15.52
C LEU A 236 0.51 22.94 16.61
N LYS A 237 0.23 22.52 17.85
CA LYS A 237 0.17 23.44 19.01
C LYS A 237 1.56 23.95 19.38
N ILE A 238 2.55 23.05 19.42
CA ILE A 238 3.94 23.40 19.74
C ILE A 238 4.49 24.38 18.70
N ILE A 239 4.32 24.07 17.41
CA ILE A 239 4.83 24.92 16.33
C ILE A 239 4.10 26.27 16.28
N GLY A 240 2.80 26.31 16.60
CA GLY A 240 2.02 27.55 16.59
C GLY A 240 2.30 28.50 17.76
N GLN A 241 3.05 28.07 18.79
CA GLN A 241 3.47 28.91 19.91
C GLN A 241 4.81 29.61 19.67
N ASN A 242 5.59 29.15 18.69
CA ASN A 242 6.88 29.71 18.29
C ASN A 242 6.72 30.66 17.11
#